data_AF-A0A955KMQ7-F1
#
_entry.id   AF-A0A955KMQ7-F1
#
_cell.length_a   1.000
_cell.length_b   1.000
_cell.length_c   1.000
_cell.angle_alpha   90.00
_cell.angle_beta   90.00
_cell.angle_gamma   90.00
#
_symmetry.space_group_name_H-M   'P 1'
#
loop_
_entity.id
_entity.type
_entity.pdbx_description
1 polymer ?
#
loop_
_entity_poly.entity_id
_entity_poly.type
_entity_poly.pdbx_seq_one_letter_code
_entity_poly.pdbx_strand_id
1 'polypeptide(L)'
;MGKSVQNIAVLLGIATLAVAGYYLYTQQGATILQSGTDDAQLEAMLANTADFIEHRRELDRIALDLSLFEDQHFTSLRSFNTPVLEQPVGRQNPFAPANASVARPRTNTATP
;
A
#
# COMPACT_ATOMS: atom_id res chain seq x y z
N MET A 1 56.45 1.88 -31.76
CA MET A 1 56.00 2.99 -30.91
C MET A 1 57.19 3.51 -30.12
N GLY A 2 57.44 4.82 -30.12
CA GLY A 2 58.53 5.39 -29.34
C GLY A 2 58.25 5.27 -27.84
N LYS A 3 59.29 5.01 -27.03
CA LYS A 3 59.19 4.87 -25.57
C LYS A 3 58.45 6.04 -24.90
N SER A 4 58.58 7.24 -25.46
CA SER A 4 57.88 8.45 -24.99
C SER A 4 56.35 8.37 -25.18
N VAL A 5 55.88 7.77 -26.28
CA VAL A 5 54.43 7.60 -26.52
C VAL A 5 53.84 6.58 -25.55
N GLN A 6 54.60 5.52 -25.23
CA GLN A 6 54.19 4.53 -24.24
C GLN A 6 54.09 5.13 -22.84
N ASN A 7 55.07 5.95 -22.44
CA ASN A 7 55.05 6.62 -21.12
C ASN A 7 53.88 7.59 -20.98
N ILE A 8 53.58 8.37 -22.03
CA ILE A 8 52.44 9.31 -22.04
C ILE A 8 51.11 8.54 -21.95
N ALA A 9 50.96 7.44 -22.69
CA ALA A 9 49.76 6.61 -22.65
C ALA A 9 49.52 6.01 -21.25
N VAL A 10 50.58 5.55 -20.58
CA VAL A 10 50.48 5.02 -19.21
C VAL A 10 50.10 6.12 -18.22
N LEU A 11 50.69 7.31 -18.31
CA LEU A 11 50.34 8.43 -17.44
C LEU A 11 48.89 8.88 -17.63
N LEU A 12 48.42 8.94 -18.87
CA LEU A 12 47.01 9.26 -19.17
C LEU A 12 46.05 8.20 -18.62
N GLY A 13 46.40 6.91 -18.73
CA GLY A 13 45.60 5.82 -18.16
C GLY A 13 45.50 5.88 -16.65
N ILE A 14 46.57 6.23 -15.95
CA ILE A 14 46.56 6.39 -14.49
C ILE A 14 45.74 7.61 -14.08
N ALA A 15 45.89 8.73 -14.80
CA ALA A 15 45.15 9.95 -14.52
C ALA A 15 43.63 9.75 -14.69
N THR A 16 43.20 9.06 -15.74
CA THR A 16 41.78 8.74 -15.94
C THR A 16 41.25 7.79 -14.87
N LEU A 17 42.01 6.77 -14.47
CA LEU A 17 41.63 5.88 -13.37
C LEU A 17 41.48 6.63 -12.04
N ALA A 18 42.38 7.57 -11.75
CA ALA A 18 42.34 8.36 -10.52
C ALA A 18 41.08 9.26 -10.47
N VAL A 19 40.75 9.92 -11.58
CA VAL A 19 39.55 10.76 -11.67
C VAL A 19 38.27 9.92 -11.57
N ALA A 20 38.18 8.82 -12.33
CA ALA A 20 37.03 7.92 -12.29
C ALA A 20 36.86 7.27 -10.92
N GLY A 21 37.96 6.84 -10.29
CA GLY A 21 37.97 6.28 -8.95
C GLY A 21 37.54 7.28 -7.89
N TYR A 22 38.02 8.53 -7.95
CA TYR A 22 37.59 9.61 -7.06
C TYR A 22 36.10 9.88 -7.21
N TYR A 23 35.61 9.97 -8.45
CA TYR A 23 34.20 10.25 -8.75
C TYR A 23 33.27 9.13 -8.25
N LEU A 24 33.67 7.87 -8.38
CA LEU A 24 32.93 6.72 -7.83
C LEU A 24 32.98 6.67 -6.29
N TYR A 25 34.14 6.96 -5.71
CA TYR A 25 34.32 7.01 -4.25
C TYR A 25 33.45 8.08 -3.60
N THR A 26 33.36 9.28 -4.20
CA THR A 26 32.48 10.36 -3.72
C THR A 26 30.99 10.01 -3.84
N GLN A 27 30.59 9.15 -4.78
CA GLN A 27 29.20 8.71 -4.92
C GLN A 27 28.82 7.62 -3.92
N GLN A 28 29.76 6.75 -3.54
CA GLN A 28 29.50 5.68 -2.57
C GLN A 28 29.27 6.19 -1.14
N GLY A 29 29.69 7.42 -0.82
CA GLY A 29 29.35 8.10 0.44
C GLY A 29 27.86 8.37 0.63
N ALA A 30 27.04 8.30 -0.43
CA ALA A 30 25.59 8.44 -0.37
C ALA A 30 24.83 7.11 -0.21
N THR A 31 25.53 5.96 -0.21
CA THR A 31 24.93 4.61 -0.11
C THR A 31 25.35 3.90 1.18
N ILE A 32 25.40 4.63 2.28
CA ILE A 32 25.34 4.05 3.63
C ILE A 32 24.05 4.57 4.24
N LEU A 33 23.17 3.66 4.70
CA LEU A 33 21.92 4.00 5.39
C LEU A 33 22.22 4.96 6.54
N GLN A 34 21.96 6.25 6.32
CA GLN A 34 22.18 7.32 7.27
C GLN A 34 21.00 7.34 8.24
N SER A 35 21.06 6.51 9.28
CA SER A 35 20.25 6.69 10.49
C SER A 35 20.83 7.85 11.32
N GLY A 36 20.83 9.03 10.74
CA GLY A 36 21.13 10.30 11.40
C GLY A 36 20.01 11.26 11.02
N THR A 37 19.47 11.98 12.00
CA THR A 37 18.53 13.08 11.75
C THR A 37 19.21 14.10 10.83
N ASP A 38 18.97 13.95 9.52
CA ASP A 38 19.31 14.98 8.54
C ASP A 38 18.44 16.20 8.84
N ASP A 39 19.05 17.36 9.06
CA ASP A 39 18.32 18.60 9.35
C ASP A 39 17.24 18.90 8.28
N ALA A 40 17.49 18.49 7.03
CA ALA A 40 16.52 18.54 5.93
C ALA A 40 15.27 17.67 6.17
N GLN A 41 15.41 16.52 6.83
CA GLN A 41 14.28 15.67 7.19
C GLN A 41 13.49 16.27 8.35
N LEU A 42 14.16 16.90 9.32
CA LEU A 42 13.50 17.62 10.41
C LEU A 42 12.72 18.84 9.90
N GLU A 43 13.33 19.62 9.00
CA GLU A 43 12.70 20.77 8.34
C GLU A 43 11.50 20.34 7.50
N ALA A 44 11.62 19.24 6.75
CA ALA A 44 10.49 18.66 6.03
C ALA A 44 9.37 18.21 7.00
N MET A 45 9.69 17.60 8.14
CA MET A 45 8.70 17.20 9.13
C MET A 45 7.95 18.41 9.73
N LEU A 46 8.68 19.50 10.02
CA LEU A 46 8.10 20.74 10.54
C LEU A 46 7.18 21.40 9.50
N ALA A 47 7.60 21.47 8.24
CA ALA A 47 6.79 22.01 7.14
C ALA A 47 5.49 21.20 6.96
N ASN A 48 5.59 19.88 6.89
CA ASN A 48 4.41 19.00 6.76
C ASN A 48 3.46 19.12 7.97
N THR A 49 4.00 19.34 9.18
CA THR A 49 3.19 19.52 10.38
C THR A 49 2.42 20.84 10.34
N ALA A 50 3.03 21.91 9.83
CA ALA A 50 2.36 23.19 9.66
C ALA A 50 1.19 23.09 8.65
N ASP A 51 1.43 22.46 7.51
CA ASP A 51 0.39 22.24 6.48
C ASP A 51 -0.76 21.39 7.01
N PHE A 52 -0.45 20.33 7.77
CA PHE A 52 -1.47 19.49 8.40
C PHE A 52 -2.35 20.27 9.37
N ILE A 53 -1.74 21.12 10.21
CA ILE A 53 -2.49 21.95 11.17
C ILE A 53 -3.38 22.95 10.43
N GLU A 54 -2.90 23.54 9.33
CA GLU A 54 -3.69 24.50 8.57
C GLU A 54 -4.89 23.84 7.89
N HIS A 55 -4.71 22.70 7.22
CA HIS A 55 -5.83 21.94 6.65
C HIS A 55 -6.84 21.50 7.70
N ARG A 56 -6.38 21.10 8.89
CA ARG A 56 -7.29 20.78 10.00
C ARG A 56 -8.13 21.99 10.41
N ARG A 57 -7.52 23.17 10.53
CA ARG A 57 -8.26 24.40 10.86
C ARG A 57 -9.25 24.77 9.77
N GLU A 58 -8.90 24.55 8.51
CA GLU A 58 -9.83 24.75 7.39
C GLU A 58 -11.04 23.83 7.52
N LEU A 59 -10.83 22.53 7.75
CA LEU A 59 -11.91 21.57 7.96
C LEU A 59 -12.77 21.90 9.19
N ASP A 60 -12.17 22.32 10.30
CA ASP A 60 -12.89 22.71 11.52
C ASP A 60 -13.76 23.97 11.30
N ARG A 61 -13.44 24.82 10.31
CA ARG A 61 -14.24 25.98 9.93
C ARG A 61 -15.40 25.64 8.99
N ILE A 62 -15.40 24.46 8.37
CA ILE A 62 -16.49 24.04 7.49
C ILE A 62 -17.69 23.67 8.36
N ALA A 63 -18.62 24.62 8.48
CA ALA A 63 -19.95 24.35 9.01
C ALA A 63 -20.86 23.92 7.86
N LEU A 64 -21.31 22.66 7.88
CA LEU A 64 -22.32 22.17 6.94
C LEU A 64 -23.70 22.55 7.46
N ASP A 65 -24.43 23.33 6.66
CA ASP A 65 -25.83 23.59 6.90
C ASP A 65 -26.65 22.36 6.51
N LEU A 66 -27.19 21.68 7.53
CA LEU A 66 -27.98 20.47 7.37
C LEU A 66 -29.47 20.75 7.24
N SER A 67 -29.91 22.01 7.33
CA SER A 67 -31.33 22.39 7.26
C SER A 67 -32.02 21.91 5.98
N LEU A 68 -31.28 21.81 4.87
CA LEU A 68 -31.81 21.28 3.61
C LEU A 68 -32.29 19.82 3.72
N PHE A 69 -31.69 19.03 4.62
CA PHE A 69 -32.03 17.63 4.85
C PHE A 69 -33.17 17.47 5.86
N GLU A 70 -33.57 18.55 6.54
CA GLU A 70 -34.70 18.57 7.47
C GLU A 70 -36.05 18.71 6.73
N ASP A 71 -36.04 19.10 5.45
CA ASP A 71 -37.26 19.17 4.64
C ASP A 71 -37.92 17.78 4.51
N GLN A 72 -39.25 17.78 4.64
CA GLN A 72 -40.10 16.60 4.52
C GLN A 72 -39.86 15.83 3.21
N HIS A 73 -39.47 16.50 2.13
CA HIS A 73 -39.14 15.86 0.86
C HIS A 73 -37.92 14.92 0.94
N PHE A 74 -36.92 15.23 1.78
CA PHE A 74 -35.74 14.39 1.97
C PHE A 74 -35.92 13.35 3.08
N THR A 75 -36.79 13.60 4.05
CA THR A 75 -37.07 12.65 5.15
C THR A 75 -38.19 11.65 4.82
N SER A 76 -39.01 11.91 3.79
CA SER A 76 -40.11 11.03 3.37
C SER A 76 -39.73 9.95 2.36
N LEU A 77 -38.43 9.79 2.06
CA LEU A 77 -37.94 8.75 1.18
C LEU A 77 -38.33 7.37 1.70
N ARG A 78 -39.31 6.74 1.04
CA ARG A 78 -39.69 5.37 1.34
C ARG A 78 -38.71 4.41 0.70
N SER A 79 -38.21 3.47 1.50
CA SER A 79 -37.47 2.33 0.96
C SER A 79 -38.42 1.45 0.13
N PHE A 80 -38.07 1.22 -1.13
CA PHE A 80 -38.74 0.25 -2.01
C PHE A 80 -38.01 -1.10 -2.03
N ASN A 81 -37.07 -1.33 -1.11
CA ASN A 81 -36.34 -2.59 -1.07
C ASN A 81 -37.28 -3.74 -0.71
N THR A 82 -37.29 -4.75 -1.56
CA THR A 82 -37.84 -6.05 -1.24
C THR A 82 -36.92 -6.72 -0.21
N PRO A 83 -37.43 -7.21 0.93
CA PRO A 83 -36.62 -7.98 1.87
C PRO A 83 -36.01 -9.19 1.15
N VAL A 84 -34.70 -9.37 1.28
CA VAL A 84 -34.05 -10.59 0.77
C VAL A 84 -34.44 -11.72 1.70
N LEU A 85 -35.24 -12.66 1.19
CA LEU A 85 -35.55 -13.88 1.93
C LEU A 85 -34.29 -14.74 2.03
N GLU A 86 -33.95 -15.17 3.23
CA GLU A 86 -32.87 -16.15 3.43
C GLU A 86 -33.23 -17.42 2.67
N GLN A 87 -32.40 -17.76 1.68
CA GLN A 87 -32.51 -19.03 0.98
C GLN A 87 -31.79 -20.10 1.81
N PRO A 88 -32.39 -21.30 1.98
CA PRO A 88 -31.71 -22.38 2.66
C PRO A 88 -30.41 -22.70 1.93
N VAL A 89 -29.38 -23.07 2.68
CA VAL A 89 -28.14 -23.61 2.10
C VAL A 89 -28.50 -24.76 1.17
N GLY A 90 -27.93 -24.74 -0.04
CA GLY A 90 -28.23 -25.72 -1.08
C GLY A 90 -27.98 -27.16 -0.64
N ARG A 91 -28.34 -28.11 -1.50
CA ARG A 91 -28.11 -29.53 -1.22
C ARG A 91 -26.62 -29.79 -0.93
N GLN A 92 -26.33 -30.61 0.09
CA GLN A 92 -24.96 -30.99 0.46
C GLN A 92 -24.15 -31.52 -0.74
N ASN A 93 -24.81 -32.24 -1.65
CA ASN A 93 -24.26 -32.59 -2.95
C ASN A 93 -25.22 -32.10 -4.05
N PRO A 94 -24.82 -31.10 -4.86
CA PRO A 94 -25.67 -30.53 -5.91
C PRO A 94 -25.93 -31.49 -7.08
N PHE A 95 -25.13 -32.56 -7.23
CA PHE A 95 -25.23 -33.52 -8.33
C PHE A 95 -25.90 -34.85 -7.96
N ALA A 96 -26.25 -35.07 -6.70
CA ALA A 96 -26.94 -36.32 -6.33
C ALA A 96 -28.34 -36.41 -6.99
N PRO A 97 -28.85 -37.61 -7.29
CA PRO A 97 -30.24 -37.78 -7.74
C PRO A 97 -31.22 -37.21 -6.71
N ALA A 98 -32.36 -36.66 -7.15
CA ALA A 98 -33.35 -35.99 -6.29
C ALA A 98 -33.89 -36.88 -5.14
N ASN A 99 -33.70 -38.19 -5.24
CA ASN A 99 -34.24 -39.20 -4.34
C ASN A 99 -33.15 -39.89 -3.49
N ALA A 100 -31.91 -39.40 -3.52
CA ALA A 100 -30.82 -39.97 -2.73
C ALA A 100 -30.95 -39.55 -1.26
N SER A 101 -31.84 -40.21 -0.54
CA SER A 101 -31.88 -40.17 0.93
C SER A 101 -30.51 -40.57 1.45
N VAL A 102 -29.86 -39.64 2.15
CA VAL A 102 -28.54 -39.80 2.78
C VAL A 102 -28.54 -41.06 3.63
N ALA A 103 -27.90 -42.12 3.13
CA ALA A 103 -27.67 -43.33 3.91
C ALA A 103 -26.74 -42.94 5.06
N ARG A 104 -27.29 -42.93 6.29
CA ARG A 104 -26.47 -42.74 7.49
C ARG A 104 -25.38 -43.82 7.51
N PRO A 105 -24.13 -43.48 7.83
CA PRO A 105 -23.08 -44.49 7.98
C PRO A 105 -23.51 -45.46 9.08
N ARG A 106 -23.64 -46.74 8.76
CA ARG A 106 -23.81 -47.77 9.78
C ARG A 106 -22.46 -47.90 10.49
N THR A 107 -22.33 -47.28 11.65
CA THR A 107 -21.29 -47.64 12.62
C THR A 107 -21.60 -49.06 13.08
N ASN A 108 -20.93 -50.05 12.49
CA ASN A 108 -20.86 -51.39 13.04
C ASN A 108 -20.08 -51.31 14.36
N THR A 109 -20.78 -51.03 15.45
CA THR A 109 -20.25 -51.24 16.80
C THR A 109 -20.28 -52.74 17.06
N ALA A 110 -19.18 -53.40 16.76
CA ALA A 110 -18.87 -54.71 17.32
C ALA A 110 -18.80 -54.56 18.85
N THR A 111 -19.58 -55.38 19.56
CA THR A 111 -19.53 -55.51 21.03
C THR A 111 -19.41 -57.03 21.31
N PRO A 112 -18.70 -57.42 22.39
CA PRO A 112 -17.87 -58.62 22.50
C PRO A 112 -18.62 -59.95 22.65
#